data_AF-A0A2N5GYG0-F1
#
_entry.id   AF-A0A2N5GYG0-F1
#
_cell.length_a   1.000
_cell.length_b   1.000
_cell.length_c   1.000
_cell.angle_alpha   90.00
_cell.angle_beta   90.00
_cell.angle_gamma   90.00
#
_symmetry.space_group_name_H-M   'P 1'
#
loop_
_entity.id
_entity.type
_entity.pdbx_description
1 polymer ?
#
loop_
_entity_poly.entity_id
_entity_poly.type
_entity_poly.pdbx_seq_one_letter_code
_entity_poly.pdbx_strand_id
1 'polypeptide(L)'
;MNSFAKVAKYLNDHAESLAVKIVDDIVQRLGIELAIDDLQYYYSVYTQFIVLSAEGINLSGHEVPQGFMEMSRKNGERQASLTGKISSIIGRYPQIRLGLIEQITKVSIEHGLSTEESMSVNKRVNFMLDTTVTETILAFERQTDMVLDDRERELNEKQRAINELSAPIVPIQDGIAILPLIGTVDPERVDYIFNKVIPDIPRIKVNYLIIDFSGILTIDTYVASQLFRVYDVLRLLGINVLFTGIRPDLATKSIVAGIDFSSIKTYSTVSQAIKEID
;
A
#
# COMPACT_ATOMS: atom_id res chain seq x y z
N MET A 1 -48.79 -22.92 0.09
CA MET A 1 -47.36 -22.59 0.23
C MET A 1 -46.75 -23.56 1.23
N ASN A 2 -45.67 -24.27 0.89
CA ASN A 2 -45.01 -25.18 1.84
C ASN A 2 -44.35 -24.40 3.00
N SER A 3 -44.01 -25.10 4.07
CA SER A 3 -43.34 -24.58 5.28
C SER A 3 -42.12 -23.71 4.94
N PHE A 4 -41.20 -24.22 4.10
CA PHE A 4 -40.01 -23.50 3.64
C PHE A 4 -40.33 -22.17 2.93
N ALA A 5 -41.31 -22.16 2.03
CA ALA A 5 -41.69 -20.96 1.30
C ALA A 5 -42.38 -19.93 2.22
N LYS A 6 -43.04 -20.36 3.31
CA LYS A 6 -43.54 -19.44 4.35
C LYS A 6 -42.41 -18.74 5.08
N VAL A 7 -41.37 -19.47 5.47
CA VAL A 7 -40.18 -18.89 6.10
C VAL A 7 -39.46 -17.96 5.14
N ALA A 8 -39.17 -18.41 3.92
CA ALA A 8 -38.51 -17.58 2.92
C ALA A 8 -39.29 -16.27 2.65
N LYS A 9 -40.62 -16.37 2.49
CA LYS A 9 -41.48 -15.19 2.35
C LYS A 9 -41.39 -14.28 3.58
N TYR A 10 -41.51 -14.82 4.79
CA TYR A 10 -41.43 -14.02 6.01
C TYR A 10 -40.10 -13.27 6.12
N LEU A 11 -38.98 -13.96 5.86
CA LEU A 11 -37.65 -13.36 5.90
C LEU A 11 -37.50 -12.23 4.87
N ASN A 12 -38.02 -12.41 3.65
CA ASN A 12 -38.03 -11.34 2.65
C ASN A 12 -38.89 -10.15 3.08
N ASP A 13 -40.14 -10.41 3.50
CA ASP A 13 -41.11 -9.37 3.84
C ASP A 13 -40.68 -8.55 5.08
N HIS A 14 -39.85 -9.12 5.96
CA HIS A 14 -39.42 -8.51 7.23
C HIS A 14 -37.92 -8.27 7.34
N ALA A 15 -37.16 -8.40 6.25
CA ALA A 15 -35.69 -8.38 6.26
C ALA A 15 -35.10 -7.15 6.95
N GLU A 16 -35.66 -5.97 6.67
CA GLU A 16 -35.21 -4.70 7.26
C GLU A 16 -35.43 -4.67 8.77
N SER A 17 -36.65 -4.98 9.22
CA SER A 17 -36.97 -5.00 10.65
C SER A 17 -36.15 -6.01 11.44
N LEU A 18 -35.87 -7.18 10.84
CA LEU A 18 -35.03 -8.21 11.44
C LEU A 18 -33.56 -7.75 11.49
N ALA A 19 -33.06 -7.12 10.42
CA ALA A 19 -31.71 -6.57 10.37
C ALA A 19 -31.48 -5.53 11.47
N VAL A 20 -32.38 -4.57 11.61
CA VAL A 20 -32.31 -3.53 12.66
C VAL A 20 -32.25 -4.17 14.04
N LYS A 21 -33.18 -5.08 14.34
CA LYS A 21 -33.23 -5.77 15.62
C LYS A 21 -31.95 -6.55 15.93
N ILE A 22 -31.40 -7.25 14.94
CA ILE A 22 -30.16 -8.03 15.10
C ILE A 22 -28.97 -7.11 15.33
N VAL A 23 -28.81 -6.06 14.52
CA VAL A 23 -27.69 -5.13 14.64
C VAL A 23 -27.75 -4.39 15.98
N ASP A 24 -28.91 -3.89 16.40
CA ASP A 24 -29.07 -3.17 17.67
C ASP A 24 -28.74 -4.06 18.88
N ASP A 25 -29.21 -5.30 18.88
CA ASP A 25 -28.91 -6.28 19.93
C ASP A 25 -27.40 -6.58 20.01
N ILE A 26 -26.72 -6.69 18.86
CA ILE A 26 -25.27 -6.92 18.81
C ILE A 26 -24.50 -5.70 19.31
N VAL A 27 -24.87 -4.50 18.86
CA VAL A 27 -24.27 -3.23 19.28
C VAL A 27 -24.40 -3.06 20.79
N GLN A 28 -25.58 -3.33 21.34
CA GLN A 28 -25.85 -3.27 22.78
C GLN A 28 -25.04 -4.32 23.56
N ARG A 29 -25.02 -5.58 23.12
CA ARG A 29 -24.28 -6.67 23.78
C ARG A 29 -22.77 -6.43 23.80
N LEU A 30 -22.23 -5.86 22.72
CA LEU A 30 -20.81 -5.60 22.58
C LEU A 30 -20.37 -4.25 23.16
N GLY A 31 -21.32 -3.39 23.56
CA GLY A 31 -21.02 -2.05 24.07
C GLY A 31 -20.28 -1.19 23.03
N ILE A 32 -20.61 -1.35 21.75
CA ILE A 32 -19.96 -0.62 20.65
C ILE A 32 -20.73 0.67 20.40
N GLU A 33 -20.03 1.79 20.24
CA GLU A 33 -20.60 3.01 19.68
C GLU A 33 -20.24 3.10 18.20
N LEU A 34 -21.25 3.28 17.35
CA LEU A 34 -21.10 3.41 15.90
C LEU A 34 -21.62 4.77 15.44
N ALA A 35 -20.98 5.34 14.42
CA ALA A 35 -21.53 6.48 13.72
C ALA A 35 -22.86 6.11 13.04
N ILE A 36 -23.74 7.09 12.87
CA ILE A 36 -25.07 6.88 12.25
C ILE A 36 -24.92 6.27 10.86
N ASP A 37 -23.97 6.75 10.06
CA ASP A 37 -23.73 6.24 8.71
C ASP A 37 -23.25 4.78 8.70
N ASP A 38 -22.46 4.38 9.69
CA ASP A 38 -22.03 2.98 9.85
C ASP A 38 -23.17 2.07 10.26
N LEU A 39 -24.02 2.54 11.17
CA LEU A 39 -25.21 1.84 11.61
C LEU A 39 -26.16 1.59 10.42
N GLN A 40 -26.44 2.62 9.63
CA GLN A 40 -27.26 2.53 8.41
C GLN A 40 -26.68 1.56 7.39
N TYR A 41 -25.36 1.58 7.21
CA TYR A 41 -24.69 0.62 6.36
C TYR A 41 -24.87 -0.82 6.87
N TYR A 42 -24.69 -1.07 8.16
CA TYR A 42 -24.87 -2.40 8.72
C TYR A 42 -26.31 -2.88 8.61
N TYR A 43 -27.31 -2.02 8.82
CA TYR A 43 -28.69 -2.38 8.54
C TYR A 43 -28.87 -2.85 7.10
N SER A 44 -28.39 -2.08 6.11
CA SER A 44 -28.46 -2.46 4.70
C SER A 44 -27.78 -3.79 4.39
N VAL A 45 -26.57 -4.03 4.92
CA VAL A 45 -25.84 -5.29 4.68
C VAL A 45 -26.59 -6.48 5.26
N TYR A 46 -27.15 -6.34 6.46
CA TYR A 46 -27.88 -7.42 7.12
C TYR A 46 -29.23 -7.67 6.45
N THR A 47 -29.91 -6.63 5.98
CA THR A 47 -31.12 -6.75 5.16
C THR A 47 -30.83 -7.56 3.91
N GLN A 48 -29.76 -7.21 3.16
CA GLN A 48 -29.36 -7.95 1.97
C GLN A 48 -29.00 -9.40 2.30
N PHE A 49 -28.26 -9.65 3.39
CA PHE A 49 -27.94 -11.01 3.83
C PHE A 49 -29.18 -11.85 4.13
N ILE A 50 -30.19 -11.27 4.80
CA ILE A 50 -31.44 -11.97 5.14
C ILE A 50 -32.24 -12.28 3.88
N VAL A 51 -32.36 -11.32 2.94
CA VAL A 51 -33.02 -11.52 1.64
C VAL A 51 -32.36 -12.65 0.86
N LEU A 52 -31.03 -12.60 0.71
CA LEU A 52 -30.28 -13.64 0.01
C LEU A 52 -30.39 -14.98 0.73
N SER A 53 -30.38 -14.99 2.07
CA SER A 53 -30.61 -16.22 2.84
C SER A 53 -31.98 -16.83 2.54
N ALA A 54 -33.03 -16.00 2.43
CA ALA A 54 -34.38 -16.45 2.09
C ALA A 54 -34.44 -17.10 0.70
N GLU A 55 -33.80 -16.49 -0.30
CA GLU A 55 -33.67 -17.06 -1.65
C GLU A 55 -32.85 -18.36 -1.63
N GLY A 56 -31.84 -18.42 -0.76
CA GLY A 56 -30.91 -19.52 -0.65
C GLY A 56 -31.41 -20.72 0.14
N ILE A 57 -32.54 -20.66 0.86
CA ILE A 57 -32.99 -21.71 1.79
C ILE A 57 -33.07 -23.10 1.13
N ASN A 58 -33.47 -23.17 -0.13
CA ASN A 58 -33.67 -24.44 -0.85
C ASN A 58 -32.47 -24.85 -1.72
N LEU A 59 -31.41 -24.06 -1.76
CA LEU A 59 -30.19 -24.38 -2.52
C LEU A 59 -29.39 -25.48 -1.81
N SER A 60 -28.54 -26.18 -2.57
CA SER A 60 -27.87 -27.38 -2.12
C SER A 60 -26.34 -27.26 -2.17
N GLY A 61 -25.65 -28.11 -1.42
CA GLY A 61 -24.18 -28.15 -1.41
C GLY A 61 -23.55 -26.78 -1.14
N HIS A 62 -22.67 -26.36 -2.04
CA HIS A 62 -21.92 -25.09 -1.95
C HIS A 62 -22.54 -23.94 -2.75
N GLU A 63 -23.75 -24.11 -3.29
CA GLU A 63 -24.42 -23.07 -4.04
C GLU A 63 -24.70 -21.86 -3.14
N VAL A 64 -24.73 -20.64 -3.69
CA VAL A 64 -25.17 -19.42 -3.02
C VAL A 64 -26.05 -18.63 -3.99
N PRO A 65 -26.99 -17.80 -3.51
CA PRO A 65 -27.80 -16.97 -4.38
C PRO A 65 -26.97 -15.99 -5.21
N GLN A 66 -27.55 -15.52 -6.31
CA GLN A 66 -26.93 -14.50 -7.14
C GLN A 66 -26.66 -13.22 -6.33
N GLY A 67 -25.53 -12.57 -6.56
CA GLY A 67 -25.14 -11.34 -5.84
C GLY A 67 -24.59 -11.57 -4.43
N PHE A 68 -24.69 -12.77 -3.87
CA PHE A 68 -24.19 -13.08 -2.53
C PHE A 68 -22.70 -12.81 -2.36
N MET A 69 -21.88 -13.34 -3.28
CA MET A 69 -20.44 -13.14 -3.24
C MET A 69 -20.04 -11.67 -3.46
N GLU A 70 -20.80 -10.93 -4.28
CA GLU A 70 -20.55 -9.51 -4.51
C GLU A 70 -20.85 -8.67 -3.26
N MET A 71 -21.95 -8.95 -2.57
CA MET A 71 -22.29 -8.32 -1.30
C MET A 71 -21.19 -8.57 -0.26
N SER A 72 -20.75 -9.82 -0.08
CA SER A 72 -19.70 -10.17 0.88
C SER A 72 -18.36 -9.48 0.53
N ARG A 73 -18.02 -9.43 -0.77
CA ARG A 73 -16.80 -8.77 -1.24
C ARG A 73 -16.82 -7.26 -0.97
N LYS A 74 -17.91 -6.56 -1.34
CA LYS A 74 -18.07 -5.12 -1.08
C LYS A 74 -17.97 -4.79 0.41
N ASN A 75 -18.50 -5.66 1.26
CA ASN A 75 -18.36 -5.50 2.70
C ASN A 75 -16.89 -5.58 3.14
N GLY A 76 -16.13 -6.55 2.63
CA GLY A 76 -14.68 -6.68 2.92
C GLY A 76 -13.87 -5.48 2.43
N GLU A 77 -14.09 -5.05 1.18
CA GLU A 77 -13.43 -3.90 0.57
C GLU A 77 -13.71 -2.60 1.35
N ARG A 78 -14.95 -2.39 1.81
CA ARG A 78 -15.30 -1.24 2.66
C ARG A 78 -14.54 -1.27 3.99
N GLN A 79 -14.50 -2.41 4.67
CA GLN A 79 -13.79 -2.53 5.95
C GLN A 79 -12.28 -2.26 5.80
N ALA A 80 -11.67 -2.69 4.70
CA ALA A 80 -10.27 -2.37 4.39
C ALA A 80 -10.06 -0.87 4.12
N SER A 81 -10.97 -0.25 3.35
CA SER A 81 -10.90 1.17 3.00
C SER A 81 -11.00 2.12 4.20
N LEU A 82 -11.68 1.69 5.27
CA LEU A 82 -11.77 2.43 6.53
C LEU A 82 -10.50 2.31 7.40
N THR A 83 -9.40 1.73 6.87
CA THR A 83 -8.20 1.37 7.65
C THR A 83 -8.56 0.51 8.88
N GLY A 84 -9.60 -0.31 8.73
CA GLY A 84 -10.04 -1.23 9.77
C GLY A 84 -9.01 -2.31 10.05
N LYS A 85 -9.17 -3.01 11.17
CA LYS A 85 -8.42 -4.25 11.45
C LYS A 85 -9.29 -5.45 11.09
N ILE A 86 -8.69 -6.52 10.57
CA ILE A 86 -9.41 -7.79 10.34
C ILE A 86 -10.07 -8.33 11.61
N SER A 87 -9.50 -8.03 12.79
CA SER A 87 -10.07 -8.37 14.09
C SER A 87 -11.44 -7.72 14.34
N SER A 88 -11.76 -6.61 13.68
CA SER A 88 -13.10 -6.01 13.73
C SER A 88 -14.15 -6.86 13.01
N ILE A 89 -13.76 -7.61 11.97
CA ILE A 89 -14.65 -8.55 11.27
C ILE A 89 -14.79 -9.82 12.12
N ILE A 90 -13.66 -10.43 12.49
CA ILE A 90 -13.61 -11.71 13.20
C ILE A 90 -14.22 -11.60 14.61
N GLY A 91 -13.93 -10.52 15.33
CA GLY A 91 -14.36 -10.35 16.72
C GLY A 91 -15.87 -10.21 16.89
N ARG A 92 -16.57 -9.63 15.90
CA ARG A 92 -18.04 -9.48 15.92
C ARG A 92 -18.76 -10.77 15.50
N TYR A 93 -18.11 -11.58 14.68
CA TYR A 93 -18.77 -12.69 14.00
C TYR A 93 -19.47 -13.72 14.91
N PRO A 94 -18.89 -14.18 16.05
CA PRO A 94 -19.57 -15.15 16.91
C PRO A 94 -20.93 -14.65 17.42
N GLN A 95 -21.03 -13.38 17.81
CA GLN A 95 -22.28 -12.78 18.29
C GLN A 95 -23.29 -12.59 17.17
N ILE A 96 -22.81 -12.21 15.97
CA ILE A 96 -23.63 -12.11 14.76
C ILE A 96 -24.27 -13.46 14.45
N ARG A 97 -23.47 -14.53 14.44
CA ARG A 97 -23.95 -15.88 14.15
C ARG A 97 -25.00 -16.31 15.17
N LEU A 98 -24.76 -16.12 16.47
CA LEU A 98 -25.72 -16.49 17.52
C LEU A 98 -27.06 -15.76 17.36
N GLY A 99 -27.03 -14.42 17.26
CA GLY A 99 -28.26 -13.62 17.17
C GLY A 99 -29.08 -13.95 15.93
N LEU A 100 -28.43 -14.16 14.79
CA LEU A 100 -29.13 -14.53 13.55
C LEU A 100 -29.75 -15.92 13.63
N ILE A 101 -29.01 -16.91 14.12
CA ILE A 101 -29.52 -18.30 14.26
C ILE A 101 -30.69 -18.37 15.24
N GLU A 102 -30.67 -17.60 16.33
CA GLU A 102 -31.80 -17.46 17.24
C GLU A 102 -33.05 -16.92 16.51
N GLN A 103 -32.91 -15.84 15.71
CA GLN A 103 -34.05 -15.30 14.97
C GLN A 103 -34.57 -16.26 13.90
N ILE A 104 -33.69 -16.89 13.12
CA ILE A 104 -34.08 -17.85 12.07
C ILE A 104 -34.79 -19.06 12.68
N THR A 105 -34.30 -19.56 13.82
CA THR A 105 -34.92 -20.69 14.52
C THR A 105 -36.32 -20.31 15.02
N LYS A 106 -36.48 -19.12 15.61
CA LYS A 106 -37.78 -18.61 16.04
C LYS A 106 -38.78 -18.54 14.88
N VAL A 107 -38.38 -17.92 13.77
CA VAL A 107 -39.23 -17.80 12.57
C VAL A 107 -39.60 -19.17 12.01
N SER A 108 -38.65 -20.12 12.00
CA SER A 108 -38.86 -21.48 11.50
C SER A 108 -39.96 -22.20 12.30
N ILE A 109 -39.87 -22.14 13.64
CA ILE A 109 -40.85 -22.77 14.54
C ILE A 109 -42.23 -22.11 14.40
N GLU A 110 -42.28 -20.77 14.39
CA GLU A 110 -43.53 -20.01 14.27
C GLU A 110 -44.28 -20.30 12.97
N HIS A 111 -43.55 -20.64 11.90
CA HIS A 111 -44.13 -20.98 10.59
C HIS A 111 -44.33 -22.49 10.37
N GLY A 112 -44.18 -23.29 11.43
CA GLY A 112 -44.54 -24.70 11.47
C GLY A 112 -43.54 -25.64 10.81
N LEU A 113 -42.26 -25.26 10.74
CA LEU A 113 -41.21 -26.19 10.32
C LEU A 113 -41.02 -27.27 11.39
N SER A 114 -40.85 -28.51 10.96
CA SER A 114 -40.40 -29.60 11.83
C SER A 114 -38.99 -29.33 12.35
N THR A 115 -38.55 -30.12 13.33
CA THR A 115 -37.16 -30.07 13.81
C THR A 115 -36.16 -30.31 12.68
N GLU A 116 -36.41 -31.31 11.81
CA GLU A 116 -35.54 -31.63 10.68
C GLU A 116 -35.50 -30.50 9.65
N GLU A 117 -36.66 -29.90 9.33
CA GLU A 117 -36.74 -28.76 8.41
C GLU A 117 -36.03 -27.53 9.00
N SER A 118 -36.24 -27.24 10.29
CA SER A 118 -35.57 -26.15 11.00
C SER A 118 -34.06 -26.34 11.06
N MET A 119 -33.59 -27.59 11.23
CA MET A 119 -32.17 -27.91 11.16
C MET A 119 -31.61 -27.70 9.76
N SER A 120 -32.36 -28.05 8.71
CA SER A 120 -31.95 -27.81 7.32
C SER A 120 -31.83 -26.32 7.00
N VAL A 121 -32.80 -25.49 7.41
CA VAL A 121 -32.72 -24.03 7.28
C VAL A 121 -31.52 -23.47 8.04
N ASN A 122 -31.31 -23.89 9.28
CA ASN A 122 -30.18 -23.44 10.09
C ASN A 122 -28.82 -23.85 9.49
N LYS A 123 -28.68 -25.07 8.98
CA LYS A 123 -27.46 -25.49 8.27
C LYS A 123 -27.19 -24.60 7.06
N ARG A 124 -28.25 -24.26 6.32
CA ARG A 124 -28.14 -23.42 5.13
C ARG A 124 -27.72 -21.99 5.46
N VAL A 125 -28.34 -21.37 6.45
CA VAL A 125 -27.98 -20.02 6.91
C VAL A 125 -26.56 -19.99 7.50
N ASN A 126 -26.17 -21.01 8.27
CA ASN A 126 -24.80 -21.11 8.80
C ASN A 126 -23.78 -21.20 7.67
N PHE A 127 -24.01 -22.05 6.67
CA PHE A 127 -23.12 -22.14 5.51
C PHE A 127 -22.95 -20.79 4.80
N MET A 128 -24.05 -20.06 4.61
CA MET A 128 -24.02 -18.72 4.03
C MET A 128 -23.25 -17.73 4.92
N LEU A 129 -23.50 -17.71 6.23
CA LEU A 129 -22.74 -16.86 7.15
C LEU A 129 -21.23 -17.13 7.10
N ASP A 130 -20.84 -18.40 7.16
CA ASP A 130 -19.44 -18.85 7.10
C ASP A 130 -18.80 -18.43 5.77
N THR A 131 -19.54 -18.57 4.66
CA THR A 131 -19.09 -18.13 3.33
C THR A 131 -18.95 -16.60 3.27
N THR A 132 -19.89 -15.85 3.84
CA THR A 132 -19.83 -14.38 3.88
C THR A 132 -18.61 -13.90 4.62
N VAL A 133 -18.33 -14.44 5.80
CA VAL A 133 -17.16 -14.03 6.57
C VAL A 133 -15.87 -14.41 5.88
N THR A 134 -15.81 -15.59 5.26
CA THR A 134 -14.64 -16.02 4.48
C THR A 134 -14.38 -15.07 3.32
N GLU A 135 -15.38 -14.76 2.49
CA GLU A 135 -15.21 -13.84 1.36
C GLU A 135 -14.92 -12.40 1.83
N THR A 136 -15.53 -11.96 2.94
CA THR A 136 -15.26 -10.64 3.53
C THR A 136 -13.79 -10.53 3.96
N ILE A 137 -13.23 -11.58 4.58
CA ILE A 137 -11.81 -11.64 4.99
C ILE A 137 -10.90 -11.61 3.76
N LEU A 138 -11.18 -12.45 2.75
CA LEU A 138 -10.37 -12.50 1.53
C LEU A 138 -10.41 -11.17 0.76
N ALA A 139 -11.57 -10.53 0.69
CA ALA A 139 -11.71 -9.22 0.04
C ALA A 139 -10.98 -8.12 0.83
N PHE A 140 -11.03 -8.16 2.17
CA PHE A 140 -10.27 -7.26 3.03
C PHE A 140 -8.76 -7.41 2.79
N GLU A 141 -8.25 -8.64 2.75
CA GLU A 141 -6.83 -8.94 2.53
C GLU A 141 -6.38 -8.44 1.15
N ARG A 142 -7.10 -8.82 0.08
CA ARG A 142 -6.79 -8.34 -1.28
C ARG A 142 -6.76 -6.82 -1.38
N GLN A 143 -7.74 -6.14 -0.80
CA GLN A 143 -7.80 -4.68 -0.84
C GLN A 143 -6.65 -4.05 -0.04
N THR A 144 -6.29 -4.64 1.09
CA THR A 144 -5.16 -4.16 1.91
C THR A 144 -3.85 -4.35 1.15
N ASP A 145 -3.64 -5.52 0.54
CA ASP A 145 -2.44 -5.82 -0.25
C ASP A 145 -2.30 -4.87 -1.45
N MET A 146 -3.41 -4.58 -2.16
CA MET A 146 -3.42 -3.60 -3.25
C MET A 146 -3.00 -2.20 -2.78
N VAL A 147 -3.54 -1.73 -1.66
CA VAL A 147 -3.19 -0.42 -1.11
C VAL A 147 -1.73 -0.37 -0.66
N LEU A 148 -1.18 -1.47 -0.14
CA LEU A 148 0.21 -1.56 0.26
C LEU A 148 1.16 -1.54 -0.95
N ASP A 149 0.86 -2.33 -1.99
CA ASP A 149 1.64 -2.35 -3.24
C ASP A 149 1.62 -0.97 -3.93
N ASP A 150 0.45 -0.33 -4.03
CA ASP A 150 0.35 1.02 -4.61
C ASP A 150 1.18 2.05 -3.83
N ARG A 151 1.17 1.98 -2.49
CA ARG A 151 2.00 2.86 -1.66
C ARG A 151 3.49 2.58 -1.84
N GLU A 152 3.89 1.32 -1.93
CA GLU A 152 5.28 0.95 -2.16
C GLU A 152 5.79 1.45 -3.52
N ARG A 153 4.96 1.31 -4.56
CA ARG A 153 5.25 1.85 -5.90
C ARG A 153 5.39 3.37 -5.86
N GLU A 154 4.46 4.08 -5.24
CA GLU A 154 4.51 5.54 -5.11
C GLU A 154 5.76 6.01 -4.36
N LEU A 155 6.14 5.32 -3.28
CA LEU A 155 7.38 5.61 -2.54
C LEU A 155 8.63 5.39 -3.40
N ASN A 156 8.68 4.29 -4.14
CA ASN A 156 9.79 3.99 -5.03
C ASN A 156 9.91 5.01 -6.18
N GLU A 157 8.79 5.45 -6.76
CA GLU A 157 8.77 6.50 -7.78
C GLU A 157 9.25 7.83 -7.22
N LYS A 158 8.78 8.23 -6.03
CA LYS A 158 9.27 9.43 -5.34
C LYS A 158 10.76 9.36 -5.06
N GLN A 159 11.27 8.22 -4.58
CA GLN A 159 12.70 8.04 -4.32
C GLN A 159 13.53 8.15 -5.60
N ARG A 160 13.05 7.56 -6.72
CA ARG A 160 13.70 7.72 -8.03
C ARG A 160 13.72 9.17 -8.49
N ALA A 161 12.60 9.89 -8.36
CA ALA A 161 12.52 11.30 -8.71
C ALA A 161 13.47 12.17 -7.87
N ILE A 162 13.56 11.92 -6.55
CA ILE A 162 14.54 12.57 -5.67
C ILE A 162 15.97 12.29 -6.16
N ASN A 163 16.25 11.04 -6.53
CA ASN A 163 17.56 10.65 -7.03
C ASN A 163 17.92 11.39 -8.33
N GLU A 164 17.01 11.40 -9.31
CA GLU A 164 17.17 12.13 -10.57
C GLU A 164 17.37 13.64 -10.37
N LEU A 165 16.57 14.27 -9.51
CA LEU A 165 16.65 15.72 -9.28
C LEU A 165 17.92 16.15 -8.55
N SER A 166 18.49 15.27 -7.72
CA SER A 166 19.56 15.71 -6.83
C SER A 166 20.97 15.49 -7.42
N ALA A 167 21.13 14.66 -8.46
CA ALA A 167 22.40 14.43 -9.18
C ALA A 167 22.24 14.39 -10.72
N PRO A 168 21.63 15.42 -11.34
CA PRO A 168 21.52 15.50 -12.79
C PRO A 168 22.86 15.92 -13.41
N ILE A 169 23.19 15.41 -14.60
CA ILE A 169 24.24 16.02 -15.43
C ILE A 169 23.60 17.17 -16.20
N VAL A 170 24.08 18.39 -15.97
CA VAL A 170 23.59 19.60 -16.63
C VAL A 170 24.68 20.14 -17.56
N PRO A 171 24.49 20.10 -18.89
CA PRO A 171 25.40 20.78 -19.83
C PRO A 171 25.33 22.29 -19.61
N ILE A 172 26.48 22.95 -19.51
CA ILE A 172 26.56 24.40 -19.30
C ILE A 172 27.22 25.12 -20.47
N GLN A 173 28.05 24.42 -21.24
CA GLN A 173 28.71 24.91 -22.46
C GLN A 173 29.11 23.70 -23.33
N ASP A 174 29.47 23.94 -24.59
CA ASP A 174 29.96 22.89 -25.49
C ASP A 174 31.15 22.13 -24.85
N GLY A 175 30.95 20.82 -24.65
CA GLY A 175 31.95 19.95 -24.04
C GLY A 175 32.10 20.08 -22.52
N ILE A 176 31.30 20.91 -21.84
CA ILE A 176 31.37 21.12 -20.39
C ILE A 176 30.01 20.86 -19.73
N ALA A 177 29.99 20.01 -18.71
CA ALA A 177 28.80 19.75 -17.91
C ALA A 177 29.11 19.79 -16.41
N ILE A 178 28.07 19.99 -15.60
CA ILE A 178 28.14 19.95 -14.14
C ILE A 178 27.27 18.80 -13.60
N LEU A 179 27.78 18.11 -12.57
CA LEU A 179 27.07 17.16 -11.74
C LEU A 179 27.01 17.74 -10.31
N PRO A 180 25.96 18.50 -9.95
CA PRO A 180 25.80 18.98 -8.59
C PRO A 180 25.36 17.82 -7.68
N LEU A 181 25.97 17.72 -6.51
CA LEU A 181 25.60 16.79 -5.47
C LEU A 181 24.85 17.54 -4.37
N ILE A 182 23.53 17.34 -4.33
CA ILE A 182 22.64 18.04 -3.40
C ILE A 182 22.13 17.07 -2.33
N GLY A 183 22.15 17.51 -1.06
CA GLY A 183 21.57 16.78 0.07
C GLY A 183 22.53 15.79 0.72
N THR A 184 21.99 14.67 1.22
CA THR A 184 22.80 13.58 1.80
C THR A 184 23.33 12.69 0.68
N VAL A 185 24.61 12.34 0.75
CA VAL A 185 25.18 11.31 -0.14
C VAL A 185 25.29 10.01 0.66
N ASP A 186 24.54 8.99 0.24
CA ASP A 186 24.49 7.65 0.83
C ASP A 186 24.89 6.57 -0.21
N PRO A 187 24.95 5.27 0.16
CA PRO A 187 25.33 4.22 -0.78
C PRO A 187 24.40 4.10 -2.00
N GLU A 188 23.08 4.21 -1.81
CA GLU A 188 22.11 4.16 -2.91
C GLU A 188 22.38 5.28 -3.93
N ARG A 189 22.77 6.45 -3.42
CA ARG A 189 23.10 7.59 -4.25
C ARG A 189 24.34 7.36 -5.10
N VAL A 190 25.39 6.78 -4.52
CA VAL A 190 26.60 6.47 -5.28
C VAL A 190 26.32 5.40 -6.33
N ASP A 191 25.52 4.38 -6.00
CA ASP A 191 25.07 3.37 -6.96
C ASP A 191 24.26 3.97 -8.10
N TYR A 192 23.37 4.94 -7.81
CA TYR A 192 22.65 5.69 -8.84
C TYR A 192 23.62 6.44 -9.76
N ILE A 193 24.62 7.13 -9.21
CA ILE A 193 25.62 7.85 -10.01
C ILE A 193 26.38 6.88 -10.92
N PHE A 194 26.86 5.75 -10.37
CA PHE A 194 27.60 4.76 -11.15
C PHE A 194 26.77 4.11 -12.26
N ASN A 195 25.53 3.73 -11.96
CA ASN A 195 24.74 2.87 -12.85
C ASN A 195 23.79 3.63 -13.76
N LYS A 196 23.51 4.91 -13.48
CA LYS A 196 22.57 5.74 -14.25
C LYS A 196 23.22 7.00 -14.80
N VAL A 197 23.95 7.74 -13.97
CA VAL A 197 24.53 9.03 -14.36
C VAL A 197 25.75 8.86 -15.27
N ILE A 198 26.76 8.07 -14.86
CA ILE A 198 27.98 7.86 -15.67
C ILE A 198 27.67 7.30 -17.07
N PRO A 199 26.81 6.26 -17.23
CA PRO A 199 26.50 5.70 -18.55
C PRO A 199 25.85 6.69 -19.53
N ASP A 200 25.23 7.77 -19.04
CA ASP A 200 24.63 8.79 -19.88
C ASP A 200 25.64 9.82 -20.39
N ILE A 201 26.81 9.97 -19.76
CA ILE A 201 27.80 11.01 -20.13
C ILE A 201 28.27 10.90 -21.60
N PRO A 202 28.59 9.72 -22.16
CA PRO A 202 29.00 9.62 -23.57
C PRO A 202 27.96 10.17 -24.55
N ARG A 203 26.67 10.12 -24.20
CA ARG A 203 25.58 10.64 -25.05
C ARG A 203 25.58 12.17 -25.11
N ILE A 204 26.09 12.82 -24.06
CA ILE A 204 26.07 14.26 -23.86
C ILE A 204 27.32 14.94 -24.49
N LYS A 205 28.27 14.16 -25.02
CA LYS A 205 29.52 14.65 -25.66
C LYS A 205 30.32 15.61 -24.76
N VAL A 206 30.49 15.22 -23.50
CA VAL A 206 31.19 16.02 -22.49
C VAL A 206 32.69 15.68 -22.48
N ASN A 207 33.54 16.70 -22.53
CA ASN A 207 34.99 16.60 -22.37
C ASN A 207 35.44 16.93 -20.94
N TYR A 208 34.69 17.82 -20.26
CA TYR A 208 34.92 18.27 -18.90
C TYR A 208 33.67 18.10 -18.04
N LEU A 209 33.78 17.36 -16.93
CA LEU A 209 32.71 17.23 -15.93
C LEU A 209 33.12 17.91 -14.62
N ILE A 210 32.35 18.90 -14.20
CA ILE A 210 32.51 19.54 -12.89
C ILE A 210 31.61 18.79 -11.89
N ILE A 211 32.18 18.15 -10.88
CA ILE A 211 31.40 17.57 -9.77
C ILE A 211 31.38 18.58 -8.62
N ASP A 212 30.19 19.08 -8.28
CA ASP A 212 30.03 20.12 -7.28
C ASP A 212 29.51 19.57 -5.94
N PHE A 213 30.32 19.74 -4.91
CA PHE A 213 30.06 19.25 -3.55
C PHE A 213 29.41 20.31 -2.65
N SER A 214 29.18 21.52 -3.17
CA SER A 214 28.68 22.66 -2.40
C SER A 214 27.32 22.41 -1.74
N GLY A 215 26.47 21.59 -2.37
CA GLY A 215 25.12 21.25 -1.92
C GLY A 215 25.03 20.06 -0.95
N ILE A 216 26.16 19.41 -0.61
CA ILE A 216 26.16 18.24 0.28
C ILE A 216 25.96 18.67 1.73
N LEU A 217 25.05 18.01 2.45
CA LEU A 217 24.85 18.22 3.87
C LEU A 217 25.76 17.30 4.68
N THR A 218 25.69 16.00 4.41
CA THR A 218 26.44 14.95 5.10
C THR A 218 26.93 13.89 4.11
N ILE A 219 28.11 13.35 4.42
CA ILE A 219 28.73 12.24 3.71
C ILE A 219 29.64 11.49 4.69
N ASP A 220 29.61 10.16 4.64
CA ASP A 220 30.48 9.29 5.42
C ASP A 220 31.77 8.93 4.66
N THR A 221 32.76 8.36 5.36
CA THR A 221 34.07 8.03 4.77
C THR A 221 34.00 6.90 3.74
N TYR A 222 33.07 5.96 3.88
CA TYR A 222 32.88 4.86 2.93
C TYR A 222 32.28 5.38 1.61
N VAL A 223 31.21 6.16 1.69
CA VAL A 223 30.54 6.81 0.56
C VAL A 223 31.48 7.77 -0.14
N ALA A 224 32.27 8.55 0.61
CA ALA A 224 33.34 9.36 0.03
C ALA A 224 34.27 8.50 -0.84
N SER A 225 34.82 7.41 -0.30
CA SER A 225 35.71 6.52 -1.07
C SER A 225 35.07 5.98 -2.36
N GLN A 226 33.78 5.64 -2.34
CA GLN A 226 33.07 5.17 -3.54
C GLN A 226 32.87 6.31 -4.55
N LEU A 227 32.58 7.52 -4.09
CA LEU A 227 32.45 8.69 -4.97
C LEU A 227 33.79 9.05 -5.62
N PHE A 228 34.93 8.83 -4.97
CA PHE A 228 36.24 9.01 -5.61
C PHE A 228 36.53 7.92 -6.66
N ARG A 229 35.96 6.72 -6.54
CA ARG A 229 36.02 5.72 -7.63
C ARG A 229 35.25 6.18 -8.88
N VAL A 230 34.23 7.04 -8.74
CA VAL A 230 33.54 7.65 -9.88
C VAL A 230 34.53 8.45 -10.72
N TYR A 231 35.40 9.23 -10.06
CA TYR A 231 36.47 9.97 -10.74
C TYR A 231 37.38 9.05 -11.56
N ASP A 232 37.81 7.91 -11.00
CA ASP A 232 38.67 6.96 -11.73
C ASP A 232 37.98 6.39 -12.97
N VAL A 233 36.70 6.03 -12.86
CA VAL A 233 35.91 5.53 -14.00
C VAL A 233 35.78 6.60 -15.07
N LEU A 234 35.43 7.84 -14.70
CA LEU A 234 35.30 8.95 -15.65
C LEU A 234 36.61 9.27 -16.36
N ARG A 235 37.74 9.22 -15.64
CA ARG A 235 39.07 9.40 -16.23
C ARG A 235 39.39 8.31 -17.24
N LEU A 236 39.05 7.05 -16.96
CA LEU A 236 39.21 5.94 -17.90
C LEU A 236 38.34 6.08 -19.16
N LEU A 237 37.18 6.75 -19.03
CA LEU A 237 36.32 7.11 -20.16
C LEU A 237 36.82 8.34 -20.93
N GLY A 238 37.96 8.93 -20.56
CA GLY A 238 38.56 10.08 -21.23
C GLY A 238 37.94 11.42 -20.86
N ILE A 239 37.17 11.49 -19.78
CA ILE A 239 36.51 12.71 -19.30
C ILE A 239 37.44 13.40 -18.29
N ASN A 240 37.69 14.69 -18.48
CA ASN A 240 38.43 15.51 -17.53
C ASN A 240 37.51 15.93 -16.39
N VAL A 241 37.79 15.48 -15.17
CA VAL A 241 36.94 15.74 -14.01
C VAL A 241 37.54 16.83 -13.13
N LEU A 242 36.73 17.80 -12.72
CA LEU A 242 37.10 18.89 -11.81
C LEU A 242 36.17 18.89 -10.60
N PHE A 243 36.71 19.06 -9.39
CA PHE A 243 35.90 19.11 -8.18
C PHE A 243 35.72 20.54 -7.67
N THR A 244 34.52 20.87 -7.21
CA THR A 244 34.20 22.19 -6.66
C THR A 244 33.46 22.11 -5.33
N GLY A 245 33.54 23.15 -4.52
CA GLY A 245 32.68 23.28 -3.33
C GLY A 245 33.00 22.30 -2.19
N ILE A 246 34.19 21.68 -2.19
CA ILE A 246 34.63 20.80 -1.09
C ILE A 246 34.84 21.63 0.18
N ARG A 247 34.02 21.38 1.21
CA ARG A 247 34.14 22.01 2.52
C ARG A 247 35.31 21.44 3.33
N PRO A 248 35.88 22.18 4.30
CA PRO A 248 37.01 21.71 5.10
C PRO A 248 36.77 20.39 5.84
N ASP A 249 35.54 20.13 6.29
CA ASP A 249 35.18 18.89 6.98
C ASP A 249 35.26 17.68 6.04
N LEU A 250 34.78 17.83 4.81
CA LEU A 250 34.83 16.80 3.77
C LEU A 250 36.28 16.53 3.31
N ALA A 251 37.07 17.57 3.11
CA ALA A 251 38.49 17.44 2.79
C ALA A 251 39.22 16.64 3.88
N THR A 252 38.98 16.98 5.16
CA THR A 252 39.59 16.30 6.31
C THR A 252 39.21 14.81 6.35
N LYS A 253 37.92 14.49 6.21
CA LYS A 253 37.43 13.10 6.19
C LYS A 253 38.03 12.29 5.05
N SER A 254 38.22 12.91 3.89
CA SER A 254 38.76 12.24 2.71
C SER A 254 40.25 11.91 2.86
N ILE A 255 41.03 12.80 3.50
CA ILE A 255 42.42 12.53 3.87
C ILE A 255 42.50 11.37 4.87
N VAL A 256 41.65 11.37 5.91
CA VAL A 256 41.59 10.27 6.90
C VAL A 256 41.23 8.93 6.25
N ALA A 257 40.37 8.94 5.23
CA ALA A 257 40.00 7.76 4.46
C ALA A 257 41.10 7.29 3.47
N GLY A 258 42.23 8.00 3.39
CA GLY A 258 43.37 7.61 2.54
C GLY A 258 43.17 7.88 1.05
N ILE A 259 42.26 8.79 0.69
CA ILE A 259 42.00 9.16 -0.71
C ILE A 259 43.13 10.06 -1.22
N ASP A 260 43.70 9.70 -2.37
CA ASP A 260 44.73 10.49 -3.04
C ASP A 260 44.12 11.57 -3.95
N PHE A 261 44.29 12.83 -3.56
CA PHE A 261 43.85 14.00 -4.31
C PHE A 261 44.90 14.54 -5.29
N SER A 262 46.11 13.98 -5.32
CA SER A 262 47.23 14.53 -6.10
C SER A 262 46.91 14.68 -7.60
N SER A 263 46.03 13.83 -8.12
CA SER A 263 45.60 13.85 -9.52
C SER A 263 44.31 14.65 -9.79
N ILE A 264 43.61 15.11 -8.74
CA ILE A 264 42.28 15.72 -8.86
C ILE A 264 42.39 17.24 -8.78
N LYS A 265 42.04 17.92 -9.88
CA LYS A 265 41.94 19.39 -9.88
C LYS A 265 40.72 19.82 -9.07
N THR A 266 40.95 20.66 -8.05
CA THR A 266 39.92 21.13 -7.12
C THR A 266 39.88 22.66 -7.08
N TYR A 267 38.69 23.23 -7.09
CA TYR A 267 38.44 24.67 -7.03
C TYR A 267 37.41 25.02 -5.95
N SER A 268 37.41 26.26 -5.47
CA SER A 268 36.46 26.65 -4.43
C SER A 268 35.03 26.82 -4.97
N THR A 269 34.88 27.20 -6.24
CA THR A 269 33.58 27.44 -6.88
C THR A 269 33.56 26.94 -8.32
N VAL A 270 32.35 26.64 -8.82
CA VAL A 270 32.11 26.30 -10.23
C VAL A 270 32.64 27.38 -11.17
N SER A 271 32.46 28.67 -10.82
CA SER A 271 32.95 29.79 -11.63
C SER A 271 34.47 29.79 -11.80
N GLN A 272 35.22 29.41 -10.76
CA GLN A 272 36.68 29.27 -10.87
C GLN A 272 37.07 28.10 -11.78
N ALA A 273 36.38 26.96 -11.66
CA ALA A 273 36.65 25.81 -12.51
C ALA A 273 36.42 26.11 -13.99
N ILE A 274 35.34 26.82 -14.34
CA ILE A 274 35.04 27.20 -15.73
C ILE A 274 36.15 28.08 -16.33
N LYS A 275 36.62 29.10 -15.59
CA LYS A 275 37.67 30.02 -16.05
C LYS A 275 39.01 29.37 -16.37
N GLU A 276 39.23 28.14 -15.90
CA GLU A 276 40.47 27.39 -16.08
C GLU A 276 40.39 26.39 -17.26
N ILE A 277 39.17 26.16 -17.77
CA ILE A 277 38.90 25.34 -18.95
C ILE A 277 38.93 26.20 -20.22
N ASP A 278 38.48 27.45 -20.10
CA ASP A 278 38.57 28.51 -21.13
C ASP A 278 40.02 28.94 -21.40
#